data_AF-A0A914E2L2-F1
#
_entry.id   AF-A0A914E2L2-F1
#
_cell.length_a   1.000
_cell.length_b   1.000
_cell.length_c   1.000
_cell.angle_alpha   90.00
_cell.angle_beta   90.00
_cell.angle_gamma   90.00
#
_symmetry.space_group_name_H-M   'P 1'
#
loop_
_entity.id
_entity.type
_entity.pdbx_description
1 polymer ?
#
loop_
_entity_poly.entity_id
_entity_poly.type
_entity_poly.pdbx_seq_one_letter_code
_entity_poly.pdbx_strand_id
1 'polypeptide(L)'
;MDAESKCVSEGGHLTSIHGAQEKEFIDTLAIDVESTCYWIGLYNIFQDFVTWGWNDGAEFQYDSWAAAHIFTLNRPTYSPL
;
A
#
# COMPACT_ATOMS: atom_id res chain seq x y z
N MET A 1 -9.38 2.15 -17.51
CA MET A 1 -9.40 2.89 -16.23
C MET A 1 -8.56 2.10 -15.27
N ASP A 2 -7.67 2.78 -14.55
CA ASP A 2 -6.87 2.18 -13.49
C ASP A 2 -7.64 2.24 -12.15
N ALA A 3 -7.25 1.43 -11.17
CA ALA A 3 -7.92 1.31 -9.87
C ALA A 3 -7.98 2.65 -9.12
N GLU A 4 -6.89 3.43 -9.15
CA GLU A 4 -6.85 4.78 -8.54
C GLU A 4 -7.86 5.73 -9.20
N SER A 5 -7.92 5.75 -10.53
CA SER A 5 -8.86 6.61 -11.27
C SER A 5 -10.31 6.31 -10.92
N LYS A 6 -10.62 5.05 -10.57
CA LYS A 6 -11.95 4.64 -10.13
C LYS A 6 -12.26 5.19 -8.74
N CYS A 7 -11.35 5.06 -7.78
CA CYS A 7 -11.52 5.61 -6.43
C CYS A 7 -11.66 7.15 -6.44
N VAL A 8 -10.84 7.84 -7.25
CA VAL A 8 -10.93 9.30 -7.42
C VAL A 8 -12.28 9.73 -7.98
N SER A 9 -12.86 8.96 -8.91
CA SER A 9 -14.19 9.25 -9.44
C SER A 9 -15.31 9.14 -8.40
N GLU A 10 -15.06 8.43 -7.30
CA GLU A 10 -15.98 8.26 -6.17
C GLU A 10 -15.68 9.22 -5.00
N GLY A 11 -14.71 10.13 -5.17
CA GLY A 11 -14.33 11.12 -4.16
C GLY A 11 -13.34 10.63 -3.11
N GLY A 12 -12.64 9.52 -3.37
CA GLY A 12 -11.60 8.97 -2.50
C GLY A 12 -10.32 8.60 -3.23
N HIS A 13 -9.47 7.80 -2.59
CA HIS A 13 -8.22 7.27 -3.12
C HIS A 13 -8.12 5.77 -2.81
N LEU A 14 -7.23 5.04 -3.47
CA LEU A 14 -6.88 3.70 -3.01
C LEU A 14 -6.36 3.75 -1.56
N THR A 15 -6.76 2.78 -0.75
CA THR A 15 -6.50 2.81 0.70
C THR A 15 -5.01 2.81 1.02
N SER A 16 -4.65 3.61 2.02
CA SER A 16 -3.42 3.48 2.79
C SER A 16 -3.54 2.37 3.83
N ILE A 17 -2.40 1.94 4.39
CA ILE A 17 -2.33 1.02 5.52
C ILE A 17 -1.31 1.54 6.52
N HIS A 18 -1.74 1.75 7.76
CA HIS A 18 -0.97 2.38 8.84
C HIS A 18 -0.67 1.43 9.99
N GLY A 19 -1.17 0.19 9.95
CA GLY A 19 -0.91 -0.78 10.99
C GLY A 19 -1.44 -2.18 10.70
N ALA A 20 -1.04 -3.12 11.55
CA ALA A 20 -1.41 -4.53 11.39
C ALA A 20 -2.93 -4.77 11.55
N GLN A 21 -3.60 -4.02 12.44
CA GLN A 21 -5.05 -4.14 12.66
C GLN A 21 -5.85 -3.65 11.44
N GLU A 22 -5.42 -2.56 10.82
CA GLU A 22 -6.03 -2.05 9.59
C GLU A 22 -5.80 -3.02 8.43
N LYS A 23 -4.59 -3.57 8.30
CA LYS A 23 -4.29 -4.61 7.33
C LYS A 23 -5.21 -5.83 7.50
N GLU A 24 -5.37 -6.32 8.73
CA GLU A 24 -6.22 -7.47 9.02
C GLU A 24 -7.68 -7.18 8.64
N PHE A 25 -8.18 -5.99 8.98
CA PHE A 25 -9.51 -5.56 8.58
C PHE A 25 -9.68 -5.53 7.04
N ILE A 26 -8.74 -4.94 6.32
CA ILE A 26 -8.78 -4.90 4.84
C ILE A 26 -8.72 -6.32 4.25
N ASP A 27 -7.88 -7.20 4.81
CA ASP A 27 -7.80 -8.60 4.38
C ASP A 27 -9.13 -9.34 4.58
N THR A 28 -9.90 -9.05 5.63
CA THR A 28 -11.25 -9.62 5.79
C THR A 28 -12.23 -9.15 4.71
N LEU A 29 -12.18 -7.88 4.32
CA LEU A 29 -13.01 -7.35 3.23
C LEU A 29 -12.64 -7.95 1.88
N ALA A 30 -11.34 -8.26 1.67
CA ALA A 30 -10.85 -8.87 0.44
C ALA A 30 -11.29 -10.34 0.28
N ILE A 31 -11.42 -11.07 1.40
CA ILE A 31 -11.94 -12.44 1.41
C ILE A 31 -13.40 -12.48 0.93
N ASP A 32 -14.20 -11.50 1.37
CA ASP A 32 -15.63 -11.41 1.01
C ASP A 32 -15.88 -11.17 -0.49
N VAL A 33 -14.86 -10.72 -1.24
CA VAL A 33 -14.93 -10.47 -2.69
C VAL A 33 -14.26 -11.56 -3.55
N GLU A 34 -13.97 -12.73 -2.97
CA GLU A 34 -13.33 -13.89 -3.64
C GLU A 34 -12.04 -13.54 -4.41
N SER A 35 -11.35 -12.48 -4.01
CA SER A 35 -10.16 -11.98 -4.69
C SER A 35 -8.89 -12.37 -3.93
N THR A 36 -7.91 -12.94 -4.63
CA THR A 36 -6.63 -13.33 -4.03
C THR A 36 -5.63 -12.19 -3.92
N CYS A 37 -5.85 -11.10 -4.67
CA CYS A 37 -5.05 -9.90 -4.69
C CYS A 37 -5.94 -8.67 -4.93
N TYR A 38 -5.55 -7.54 -4.35
CA TYR A 38 -6.23 -6.26 -4.53
C TYR A 38 -5.20 -5.12 -4.62
N TRP A 39 -5.58 -4.03 -5.29
CA TRP A 39 -4.76 -2.83 -5.38
C TRP A 39 -4.91 -1.99 -4.11
N ILE A 40 -3.79 -1.42 -3.66
CA ILE A 40 -3.72 -0.46 -2.55
C ILE A 40 -3.01 0.82 -3.05
N GLY A 41 -3.08 1.91 -2.27
CA GLY A 41 -2.58 3.22 -2.69
C GLY A 41 -1.06 3.39 -2.65
N LEU A 42 -0.30 2.33 -2.36
CA LEU A 42 1.15 2.41 -2.19
C LEU A 42 1.81 2.51 -3.56
N TYR A 43 2.61 3.55 -3.77
CA TYR A 43 3.36 3.75 -4.99
C TYR A 43 4.82 4.10 -4.69
N ASN A 44 5.67 3.90 -5.68
CA ASN A 44 7.08 4.23 -5.59
C ASN A 44 7.32 5.64 -6.14
N ILE A 45 7.78 6.55 -5.28
CA ILE A 45 7.89 7.98 -5.60
C ILE A 45 9.01 8.24 -6.60
N PHE A 46 10.17 7.59 -6.43
CA PHE A 46 11.37 7.85 -7.24
C PHE A 46 11.77 6.68 -8.15
N GLN A 47 10.90 5.67 -8.27
CA GLN A 47 11.20 4.40 -8.94
C GLN A 47 12.48 3.72 -8.39
N ASP A 48 12.76 3.94 -7.10
CA ASP A 48 13.90 3.33 -6.41
C ASP A 48 13.47 2.08 -5.63
N PHE A 49 14.16 1.70 -4.57
CA PHE A 49 13.77 0.54 -3.75
C PHE A 49 13.27 0.90 -2.36
N VAL A 50 13.36 2.18 -1.98
CA VAL A 50 13.26 2.62 -0.58
C VAL A 50 12.27 3.75 -0.38
N THR A 51 11.86 4.45 -1.43
CA THR A 51 10.99 5.61 -1.33
C THR A 51 9.59 5.28 -1.80
N TRP A 52 8.73 5.08 -0.81
CA TRP A 52 7.32 4.74 -1.00
C TRP A 52 6.42 5.84 -0.44
N GLY A 53 5.27 6.03 -1.07
CA GLY A 53 4.25 6.98 -0.64
C GLY A 53 2.85 6.44 -0.90
N TRP A 54 1.86 7.10 -0.30
CA TRP A 54 0.45 6.77 -0.50
C TRP A 54 -0.24 7.82 -1.38
N ASN A 55 -1.12 7.39 -2.28
CA ASN A 55 -1.85 8.27 -3.20
C ASN A 55 -2.76 9.27 -2.48
N ASP A 56 -3.18 8.96 -1.25
CA ASP A 56 -3.99 9.83 -0.39
C ASP A 56 -3.16 10.87 0.39
N GLY A 57 -1.83 10.86 0.23
CA GLY A 57 -0.90 11.76 0.91
C GLY A 57 -0.57 11.36 2.36
N ALA A 58 -1.02 10.19 2.82
CA ALA A 58 -0.73 9.74 4.17
C ALA A 58 0.74 9.33 4.34
N GLU A 59 1.23 9.38 5.58
CA GLU A 59 2.62 9.04 5.88
C GLU A 59 2.87 7.52 5.74
N PHE A 60 4.01 7.17 5.15
CA PHE A 60 4.45 5.77 5.05
C PHE A 60 5.14 5.33 6.35
N GLN A 61 4.35 4.79 7.28
CA GLN A 61 4.82 4.36 8.62
C GLN A 61 4.64 2.86 8.89
N TYR A 62 4.16 2.11 7.92
CA TYR A 62 3.88 0.69 8.06
C TYR A 62 4.25 -0.07 6.80
N ASP A 63 4.98 -1.16 6.98
CA ASP A 63 5.39 -2.06 5.91
C ASP A 63 5.02 -3.51 6.24
N SER A 64 4.42 -4.21 5.28
CA SER A 64 4.03 -5.63 5.39
C SER A 64 4.32 -6.37 4.09
N TRP A 65 5.59 -6.30 3.68
CA TRP A 65 6.05 -6.92 2.44
C TRP A 65 6.03 -8.44 2.52
N ALA A 66 5.61 -9.11 1.44
CA ALA A 66 5.68 -10.56 1.33
C ALA A 66 7.15 -11.04 1.40
N ALA A 67 7.40 -12.21 1.99
CA ALA A 67 8.75 -12.72 2.24
C ALA A 67 9.64 -12.77 0.98
N ALA A 68 9.09 -13.06 -0.19
CA ALA A 68 9.82 -13.04 -1.47
C ALA A 68 10.35 -11.63 -1.84
N HIS A 69 9.67 -10.57 -1.41
CA HIS A 69 10.10 -9.18 -1.59
C HIS A 69 11.20 -8.79 -0.60
N ILE A 70 11.21 -9.40 0.59
CA ILE A 70 12.24 -9.18 1.63
C ILE A 70 13.63 -9.68 1.20
N PHE A 71 13.70 -10.70 0.33
CA PHE A 71 14.99 -11.24 -0.14
C PHE A 71 15.65 -10.43 -1.25
N THR A 72 14.93 -9.49 -1.89
CA THR A 72 15.46 -8.73 -3.02
C THR A 72 15.86 -7.30 -2.69
N LEU A 73 15.34 -6.68 -1.61
CA LEU A 73 15.57 -5.27 -1.31
C LEU A 73 16.07 -5.02 0.11
N ASN A 74 17.13 -4.20 0.22
CA ASN A 74 17.46 -3.48 1.45
C ASN A 74 16.19 -2.74 1.89
N ARG A 75 15.66 -3.12 3.05
CA ARG A 75 14.46 -2.54 3.68
C ARG A 75 14.46 -1.02 3.47
N PRO A 76 13.34 -0.39 3.05
CA PRO A 76 13.16 1.06 3.13
C PRO A 76 13.60 1.50 4.52
N THR A 77 14.78 2.11 4.62
CA THR A 77 15.22 2.64 5.91
C THR A 77 14.41 3.90 6.10
N TYR A 78 13.66 3.95 7.19
CA TYR A 78 13.12 5.20 7.71
C TYR A 78 14.25 6.22 7.71
N SER A 79 14.18 7.20 6.82
CA SER A 79 15.00 8.40 6.90
C SER A 79 14.10 9.48 7.46
N PRO A 80 14.00 9.63 8.79
CA PRO A 80 13.47 10.87 9.34
C PRO A 80 14.40 12.00 8.90
N LEU A 81 13.84 13.07 8.35
CA LEU A 81 14.52 14.35 8.33
C LEU A 81 14.71 14.84 9.76
#